data_AF-A0A5Q4F7E7-F1
#
_entry.id   AF-A0A5Q4F7E7-F1
#
_cell.length_a   1.000
_cell.length_b   1.000
_cell.length_c   1.000
_cell.angle_alpha   90.00
_cell.angle_beta   90.00
_cell.angle_gamma   90.00
#
_symmetry.space_group_name_H-M   'P 1'
#
loop_
_entity.id
_entity.type
_entity.pdbx_description
1 polymer ?
#
loop_
_entity_poly.entity_id
_entity_poly.type
_entity_poly.pdbx_seq_one_letter_code
_entity_poly.pdbx_strand_id
1 'polypeptide(L)'
;MEQFSAQWFTAYYLSLGALLLSYGIYLLLKTVPVRDYILEISGDPQAPLLLRRVLKYLLLFALPGLFLSFFPFSWVELIFSLWSLFVIFIGGQLLLIWPQTSKMIRENSELIRGKVRFAAANLITIGIILFMLTYLLLERTRIS
;
A
#
# COMPACT_ATOMS: atom_id res chain seq x y z
N MET A 1 18.06 -16.99 -11.75
CA MET A 1 16.70 -16.70 -11.23
C MET A 1 16.77 -16.22 -9.80
N GLU A 2 17.48 -16.90 -8.90
CA GLU A 2 17.48 -16.57 -7.47
C GLU A 2 18.00 -15.17 -7.16
N GLN A 3 19.14 -14.79 -7.73
CA GLN A 3 19.73 -13.46 -7.54
C GLN A 3 18.82 -12.33 -8.07
N PHE A 4 18.10 -12.58 -9.17
CA PHE A 4 17.17 -11.61 -9.76
C PHE A 4 15.92 -11.43 -8.88
N SER A 5 15.35 -12.53 -8.36
CA SER A 5 14.20 -12.48 -7.44
C SER A 5 14.56 -11.73 -6.15
N ALA A 6 15.72 -12.03 -5.56
CA ALA A 6 16.16 -11.33 -4.36
C ALA A 6 16.40 -9.83 -4.61
N GLN A 7 16.97 -9.45 -5.75
CA GLN A 7 17.10 -8.04 -6.13
C GLN A 7 15.75 -7.36 -6.33
N TRP A 8 14.79 -8.04 -6.97
CA TRP A 8 13.44 -7.54 -7.17
C TRP A 8 12.73 -7.27 -5.85
N PHE A 9 12.72 -8.25 -4.93
CA PHE A 9 12.08 -8.08 -3.62
C PHE A 9 12.79 -7.05 -2.76
N THR A 10 14.12 -6.96 -2.81
CA THR A 10 14.88 -5.90 -2.13
C THR A 10 14.45 -4.53 -2.64
N ALA A 11 14.43 -4.33 -3.96
CA ALA A 11 14.00 -3.07 -4.57
C ALA A 11 12.54 -2.78 -4.24
N TYR A 12 11.67 -3.79 -4.26
CA TYR A 12 10.25 -3.63 -3.98
C TYR A 12 10.00 -3.26 -2.52
N TYR A 13 10.59 -3.98 -1.57
CA TYR A 13 10.46 -3.68 -0.14
C TYR A 13 11.05 -2.32 0.23
N LEU A 14 12.23 -1.98 -0.31
CA LEU A 14 12.87 -0.71 -0.03
C LEU A 14 12.03 0.46 -0.57
N SER A 15 11.62 0.39 -1.84
CA SER A 15 10.85 1.46 -2.49
C SER A 15 9.46 1.60 -1.88
N LEU A 16 8.73 0.50 -1.69
CA LEU A 16 7.41 0.52 -1.07
C LEU A 16 7.52 0.93 0.41
N GLY A 17 8.51 0.43 1.14
CA GLY A 17 8.77 0.82 2.52
C GLY A 17 9.02 2.31 2.68
N ALA A 18 9.89 2.89 1.84
CA ALA A 18 10.14 4.33 1.82
C ALA A 18 8.88 5.14 1.46
N LEU A 19 8.10 4.69 0.47
CA LEU A 19 6.84 5.34 0.09
C LEU A 19 5.81 5.30 1.23
N LEU A 20 5.58 4.15 1.84
CA LEU A 20 4.61 4.02 2.93
C LEU A 20 5.03 4.82 4.16
N LEU A 21 6.32 4.83 4.49
CA LEU A 21 6.84 5.57 5.63
C LEU A 21 6.74 7.09 5.39
N SER A 22 7.21 7.58 4.24
CA SER A 22 7.13 9.00 3.89
C SER A 22 5.68 9.49 3.79
N TYR A 23 4.80 8.75 3.11
CA TYR A 23 3.39 9.11 2.97
C TYR A 23 2.63 8.97 4.29
N GLY A 24 2.95 7.96 5.11
CA GLY A 24 2.40 7.79 6.45
C GLY A 24 2.75 8.95 7.37
N ILE A 25 4.01 9.38 7.38
CA ILE A 25 4.44 10.60 8.12
C ILE A 25 3.70 11.82 7.57
N TYR A 26 3.63 11.99 6.25
CA TYR A 26 2.89 13.09 5.64
C TYR A 26 1.42 13.12 6.09
N LEU A 27 0.71 11.99 6.06
CA LEU A 27 -0.68 11.89 6.49
C LEU A 27 -0.86 12.19 7.98
N LEU A 28 0.10 11.80 8.81
CA LEU A 28 0.08 12.06 10.25
C LEU A 28 0.30 13.55 10.56
N LEU A 29 1.17 14.23 9.82
CA LEU A 29 1.44 15.66 9.98
C LEU A 29 0.37 16.54 9.33
N LYS A 30 -0.21 16.11 8.20
CA LYS A 30 -1.19 16.86 7.41
C LYS A 30 -2.60 16.25 7.48
N THR A 31 -2.95 15.66 8.62
CA THR A 31 -4.24 14.97 8.81
C THR A 31 -5.44 15.88 8.50
N VAL A 32 -5.43 17.14 8.94
CA VAL A 32 -6.55 18.08 8.73
C VAL A 32 -6.71 18.42 7.24
N PRO A 33 -5.68 18.92 6.52
CA PRO A 33 -5.75 19.13 5.08
C PRO A 33 -6.19 17.89 4.29
N VAL A 34 -5.70 16.71 4.67
CA VAL A 34 -6.06 15.45 3.98
C VAL A 34 -7.53 15.10 4.22
N ARG A 35 -8.05 15.29 5.43
CA ARG A 35 -9.46 15.06 5.74
C ARG A 35 -10.35 15.97 4.89
N ASP A 36 -10.01 17.24 4.78
CA ASP A 36 -10.78 18.21 4.00
C ASP A 36 -10.72 17.87 2.50
N TYR A 37 -9.55 17.46 1.98
CA TYR A 37 -9.40 16.95 0.61
C TYR A 37 -10.23 15.69 0.33
N ILE A 38 -10.30 14.74 1.28
CA ILE A 38 -11.14 13.54 1.15
C ILE A 38 -12.62 13.92 1.10
N LEU A 39 -13.05 14.89 1.92
CA LEU A 39 -14.42 15.39 1.94
C LEU A 39 -14.78 16.11 0.64
N GLU A 40 -13.86 16.89 0.09
CA GLU A 40 -14.02 17.56 -1.20
C GLU A 40 -14.21 16.54 -2.32
N ILE A 41 -13.30 15.56 -2.43
CA ILE A 41 -13.37 14.50 -3.45
C ILE A 41 -14.62 13.62 -3.30
N SER A 42 -15.09 13.40 -2.07
CA SER A 42 -16.34 12.65 -1.85
C SER A 42 -17.57 13.35 -2.43
N GLY A 43 -17.46 14.62 -2.84
CA GLY A 43 -18.50 15.33 -3.57
C GLY A 43 -18.59 15.04 -5.05
N ASP A 44 -17.55 14.49 -5.63
CA ASP A 44 -17.55 14.10 -7.02
C ASP A 44 -18.22 12.71 -7.16
N PRO A 45 -19.24 12.56 -8.04
CA PRO A 45 -19.79 11.25 -8.37
C PRO A 45 -18.76 10.30 -9.02
N GLN A 46 -17.67 10.82 -9.59
CA GLN A 46 -16.61 10.01 -10.19
C GLN A 46 -15.51 9.67 -9.19
N ALA A 47 -15.01 8.44 -9.28
CA ALA A 47 -13.94 7.97 -8.42
C ALA A 47 -12.62 8.71 -8.73
N PRO A 48 -11.79 9.01 -7.70
CA PRO A 48 -10.58 9.79 -7.88
C PRO A 48 -9.58 9.09 -8.81
N LEU A 49 -9.24 9.76 -9.93
CA LEU A 49 -8.30 9.23 -10.94
C LEU A 49 -6.94 8.87 -10.35
N LEU A 50 -6.49 9.62 -9.33
CA LEU A 50 -5.23 9.36 -8.64
C LEU A 50 -5.24 7.97 -7.97
N LEU A 51 -6.32 7.62 -7.28
CA LEU A 51 -6.45 6.32 -6.60
C LEU A 51 -6.45 5.17 -7.62
N ARG A 52 -7.12 5.36 -8.76
CA ARG A 52 -7.08 4.39 -9.87
C ARG A 52 -5.65 4.18 -10.41
N ARG A 53 -4.87 5.27 -10.57
CA ARG A 53 -3.47 5.18 -11.01
C ARG A 53 -2.61 4.44 -9.97
N VAL A 54 -2.73 4.80 -8.69
CA VAL A 54 -1.98 4.16 -7.61
C VAL A 54 -2.24 2.66 -7.58
N LEU A 55 -3.51 2.23 -7.63
CA LEU A 55 -3.84 0.79 -7.66
C LEU A 55 -3.31 0.08 -8.91
N LYS A 56 -3.36 0.73 -10.08
CA LYS A 56 -2.79 0.17 -11.31
C LYS A 56 -1.29 -0.07 -11.17
N TYR A 57 -0.53 0.91 -10.65
CA TYR A 57 0.91 0.74 -10.45
C TYR A 57 1.21 -0.30 -9.38
N LEU A 58 0.51 -0.28 -8.25
CA LEU A 58 0.68 -1.32 -7.21
C LEU A 58 0.41 -2.72 -7.76
N LEU A 59 -0.61 -2.90 -8.61
CA LEU A 59 -0.90 -4.16 -9.27
C LEU A 59 0.24 -4.61 -10.20
N LEU A 60 0.81 -3.68 -10.98
CA LEU A 60 1.94 -3.96 -11.86
C LEU A 60 3.21 -4.38 -11.10
N PHE A 61 3.39 -3.93 -9.86
CA PHE A 61 4.51 -4.37 -9.00
C PHE A 61 4.19 -5.65 -8.21
N ALA A 62 2.94 -5.83 -7.77
CA ALA A 62 2.52 -6.99 -6.99
C ALA A 62 2.43 -8.28 -7.82
N LEU A 63 2.00 -8.20 -9.10
CA LEU A 63 1.86 -9.38 -9.96
C LEU A 63 3.21 -10.08 -10.23
N PRO A 64 4.28 -9.39 -10.68
CA PRO A 64 5.60 -10.00 -10.82
C PRO A 64 6.11 -10.56 -9.49
N GLY A 65 5.87 -9.86 -8.37
CA GLY A 65 6.22 -10.34 -7.03
C GLY A 65 5.59 -11.69 -6.71
N LEU A 66 4.31 -11.90 -7.05
CA LEU A 66 3.66 -13.19 -6.87
C LEU A 66 4.38 -14.31 -7.63
N PHE A 67 4.71 -14.11 -8.90
CA PHE A 67 5.43 -15.11 -9.70
C PHE A 67 6.85 -15.36 -9.19
N LEU A 68 7.57 -14.30 -8.82
CA LEU A 68 8.95 -14.38 -8.34
C LEU A 68 9.07 -15.02 -6.95
N SER A 69 8.02 -14.97 -6.13
CA SER A 69 7.98 -15.63 -4.81
C SER A 69 8.14 -17.15 -4.86
N PHE A 70 7.99 -17.76 -6.04
CA PHE A 70 8.21 -19.19 -6.25
C PHE A 70 9.67 -19.54 -6.64
N PHE A 71 10.53 -18.55 -6.92
CA PHE A 71 11.87 -18.77 -7.48
C PHE A 71 12.97 -17.87 -6.85
N PRO A 72 13.67 -18.31 -5.78
CA PRO A 72 13.43 -19.54 -5.03
C PRO A 72 12.16 -19.39 -4.19
N PHE A 73 11.54 -20.51 -3.84
CA PHE A 73 10.30 -20.47 -3.08
C PHE A 73 10.51 -19.82 -1.70
N SER A 74 9.66 -18.83 -1.39
CA SER A 74 9.70 -18.07 -0.14
C SER A 74 8.28 -17.82 0.36
N TRP A 75 7.92 -18.49 1.47
CA TRP A 75 6.61 -18.29 2.11
C TRP A 75 6.36 -16.83 2.50
N VAL A 76 7.41 -16.12 2.92
CA VAL A 76 7.31 -14.72 3.34
C VAL A 76 6.95 -13.84 2.14
N GLU A 77 7.64 -14.01 1.02
CA GLU A 77 7.39 -13.25 -0.22
C GLU A 77 6.03 -13.59 -0.84
N LEU A 78 5.60 -14.85 -0.74
CA LEU A 78 4.29 -15.30 -1.21
C LEU A 78 3.17 -14.66 -0.39
N ILE A 79 3.23 -14.74 0.95
CA ILE A 79 2.24 -14.14 1.85
C ILE A 79 2.19 -12.63 1.63
N PHE A 80 3.35 -11.98 1.52
CA PHE A 80 3.42 -10.54 1.23
C PHE A 80 2.75 -10.18 -0.11
N SER A 81 3.02 -10.97 -1.16
CA SER A 81 2.45 -10.74 -2.49
C SER A 81 0.94 -10.93 -2.49
N LEU A 82 0.44 -11.99 -1.83
CA LEU A 82 -0.99 -12.23 -1.65
C LEU A 82 -1.66 -11.12 -0.84
N TRP A 83 -1.04 -10.67 0.25
CA TRP A 83 -1.55 -9.57 1.07
C TRP A 83 -1.61 -8.27 0.27
N SER A 84 -0.59 -7.98 -0.54
CA SER A 84 -0.58 -6.81 -1.43
C SER A 84 -1.72 -6.86 -2.45
N LEU A 85 -1.94 -8.03 -3.08
CA LEU A 85 -3.05 -8.24 -4.01
C LEU A 85 -4.41 -8.09 -3.32
N PHE A 86 -4.55 -8.57 -2.09
CA PHE A 86 -5.75 -8.40 -1.29
C PHE A 86 -6.05 -6.91 -1.02
N VAL A 87 -5.05 -6.11 -0.61
CA VAL A 87 -5.21 -4.66 -0.42
C VAL A 87 -5.61 -3.97 -1.72
N ILE A 88 -4.98 -4.34 -2.84
CA ILE A 88 -5.32 -3.80 -4.16
C ILE A 88 -6.76 -4.15 -4.55
N PHE A 89 -7.19 -5.38 -4.28
CA PHE A 89 -8.56 -5.83 -4.54
C PHE A 89 -9.58 -5.01 -3.75
N ILE A 90 -9.35 -4.81 -2.45
CA ILE A 90 -10.23 -3.98 -1.61
C ILE A 90 -10.27 -2.53 -2.13
N GLY A 91 -9.12 -1.95 -2.46
CA GLY A 91 -9.07 -0.60 -3.04
C GLY A 91 -9.81 -0.51 -4.38
N GLY A 92 -9.70 -1.54 -5.22
CA GLY A 92 -10.40 -1.63 -6.50
C GLY A 92 -11.92 -1.73 -6.32
N GLN A 93 -12.38 -2.53 -5.36
CA GLN A 93 -13.80 -2.62 -5.00
C GLN A 93 -14.34 -1.25 -4.55
N LEU A 94 -13.62 -0.53 -3.67
CA LEU A 94 -14.04 0.81 -3.23
C LEU A 94 -14.17 1.82 -4.38
N LEU A 95 -13.36 1.70 -5.44
CA LEU A 95 -13.51 2.51 -6.65
C LEU A 95 -14.74 2.12 -7.48
N LEU A 96 -15.07 0.84 -7.56
CA LEU A 96 -16.24 0.35 -8.31
C LEU A 96 -17.55 0.79 -7.64
N ILE A 97 -17.59 0.74 -6.30
CA ILE A 97 -18.72 1.21 -5.49
C ILE A 97 -18.48 2.62 -4.94
N TRP A 98 -17.81 3.48 -5.73
CA TRP A 98 -17.47 4.84 -5.31
C TRP A 98 -18.69 5.67 -4.87
N PRO A 99 -19.85 5.65 -5.56
CA PRO A 99 -21.02 6.42 -5.13
C PRO A 99 -21.53 6.04 -3.73
N GLN A 100 -21.48 4.75 -3.38
CA GLN A 100 -21.82 4.29 -2.03
C GLN A 100 -20.73 4.69 -1.03
N THR A 101 -19.47 4.53 -1.41
CA THR A 101 -18.31 4.84 -0.57
C THR A 101 -18.26 6.34 -0.24
N SER A 102 -18.49 7.21 -1.22
CA SER A 102 -18.49 8.67 -1.05
C SER A 102 -19.62 9.13 -0.14
N LYS A 103 -20.82 8.53 -0.28
CA LYS A 103 -21.94 8.74 0.64
C LYS A 103 -21.58 8.36 2.08
N MET A 104 -21.00 7.17 2.29
CA MET A 104 -20.57 6.72 3.62
C MET A 104 -19.49 7.63 4.23
N ILE A 105 -18.55 8.12 3.41
CA ILE A 105 -17.51 9.08 3.84
C ILE A 105 -18.18 10.36 4.37
N ARG A 106 -19.17 10.89 3.67
CA ARG A 106 -19.88 12.12 4.06
C ARG A 106 -20.72 11.95 5.33
N GLU A 107 -21.46 10.86 5.43
CA GLU A 107 -22.27 10.53 6.60
C GLU A 107 -21.42 10.36 7.87
N ASN A 108 -20.16 9.92 7.71
CA ASN A 108 -19.22 9.69 8.80
C ASN A 108 -18.07 10.70 8.82
N SER A 109 -18.32 11.94 8.38
CA SER A 109 -17.30 12.98 8.18
C SER A 109 -16.47 13.32 9.43
N GLU A 110 -17.05 13.16 10.62
CA GLU A 110 -16.37 13.36 11.90
C GLU A 110 -15.32 12.27 12.18
N LEU A 111 -15.57 11.04 11.72
CA LEU A 111 -14.68 9.89 11.93
C LEU A 111 -13.50 9.87 10.95
N ILE A 112 -13.57 10.63 9.85
CA ILE A 112 -12.51 10.64 8.82
C ILE A 112 -11.16 11.02 9.41
N ARG A 113 -11.11 12.01 10.31
CA ARG A 113 -9.85 12.42 10.94
C ARG A 113 -9.18 11.25 11.67
N GLY A 114 -9.96 10.49 12.45
CA GLY A 114 -9.48 9.29 13.14
C GLY A 114 -9.02 8.22 12.16
N LYS A 115 -9.79 7.97 11.09
CA LYS A 115 -9.45 7.01 10.04
C LYS A 115 -8.18 7.39 9.27
N VAL A 116 -7.94 8.67 8.98
CA VAL A 116 -6.71 9.17 8.34
C VAL A 116 -5.50 8.94 9.24
N ARG A 117 -5.60 9.22 10.55
CA ARG A 117 -4.50 8.96 11.49
C ARG A 117 -4.23 7.46 11.65
N PHE A 118 -5.29 6.65 11.69
CA PHE A 118 -5.16 5.19 11.74
C PHE A 118 -4.51 4.65 10.47
N ALA A 119 -4.92 5.13 9.29
CA ALA A 119 -4.28 4.78 8.03
C ALA A 119 -2.80 5.21 8.03
N ALA A 120 -2.50 6.43 8.46
CA ALA A 120 -1.13 6.94 8.57
C ALA A 120 -0.25 6.04 9.46
N ALA A 121 -0.75 5.66 10.63
CA ALA A 121 -0.05 4.74 11.54
C ALA A 121 0.20 3.38 10.89
N ASN A 122 -0.80 2.81 10.21
CA ASN A 122 -0.62 1.54 9.49
C ASN A 122 0.42 1.65 8.37
N LEU A 123 0.42 2.73 7.58
CA LEU A 123 1.42 2.94 6.53
C LEU A 123 2.84 3.00 7.12
N ILE A 124 3.03 3.71 8.24
CA ILE A 124 4.33 3.76 8.92
C ILE A 124 4.73 2.37 9.42
N THR A 125 3.84 1.66 10.11
CA THR A 125 4.10 0.31 10.63
C THR A 125 4.46 -0.67 9.52
N ILE A 126 3.68 -0.71 8.43
CA ILE A 126 3.96 -1.55 7.27
C ILE A 126 5.29 -1.15 6.64
N GLY A 127 5.56 0.16 6.51
CA GLY A 127 6.84 0.65 6.01
C GLY A 127 8.04 0.15 6.81
N ILE A 128 7.95 0.17 8.15
CA ILE A 128 8.99 -0.37 9.04
C ILE A 128 9.14 -1.89 8.83
N ILE A 129 8.04 -2.63 8.75
CA ILE A 129 8.06 -4.07 8.49
C ILE A 129 8.77 -4.37 7.17
N LEU A 130 8.52 -3.58 6.12
CA LEU A 130 9.19 -3.73 4.83
C LEU A 130 10.69 -3.45 4.91
N PHE A 131 11.13 -2.45 5.67
CA PHE A 131 12.56 -2.26 5.93
C PHE A 131 13.19 -3.44 6.67
N MET A 132 12.49 -4.02 7.65
CA MET A 132 12.95 -5.22 8.34
C MET A 132 13.04 -6.42 7.38
N LEU A 133 12.04 -6.63 6.52
CA LEU A 133 12.07 -7.67 5.49
C LEU A 133 13.21 -7.46 4.49
N THR A 134 13.48 -6.20 4.10
CA THR A 134 14.63 -5.85 3.26
C THR A 134 15.94 -6.24 3.93
N TYR A 135 16.09 -5.90 5.22
CA TYR A 135 17.28 -6.26 6.00
C TYR A 135 17.47 -7.78 6.08
N LEU A 136 16.41 -8.53 6.42
CA LEU A 136 16.46 -9.99 6.49
C LEU A 136 16.81 -10.64 5.15
N LEU A 137 16.28 -10.09 4.04
CA LEU A 137 16.57 -10.58 2.70
C LEU A 137 18.04 -10.33 2.31
N LEU A 138 18.58 -9.14 2.63
CA LEU A 138 20.00 -8.81 2.43
C LEU A 138 20.92 -9.68 3.29
N GLU A 139 20.55 -9.96 4.54
CA GLU A 139 21.30 -10.86 5.41
C GLU A 139 21.31 -12.29 4.88
N ARG A 140 20.14 -12.82 4.46
CA ARG A 140 20.03 -14.16 3.85
C ARG A 140 20.88 -14.30 2.60
N THR A 141 20.88 -13.29 1.73
CA THR A 141 21.64 -13.30 0.46
C THR A 141 23.14 -13.07 0.66
N ARG A 142 23.57 -12.51 1.79
CA ARG A 142 25.00 -12.39 2.13
C ARG A 142 25.60 -13.70 2.64
N ILE A 143 24.77 -14.55 3.26
CA ILE A 143 25.18 -15.81 3.90
C ILE A 143 25.10 -16.99 2.91
N SER A 144 24.32 -16.88 1.82
CA SER A 144 24.23 -17.88 0.73
C SER A 144 25.33 -17.70 -0.32
#